data_AF-A0A2V9XUS4-F1
#
_entry.id   AF-A0A2V9XUS4-F1
#
_cell.length_a   1.000
_cell.length_b   1.000
_cell.length_c   1.000
_cell.angle_alpha   90.00
_cell.angle_beta   90.00
_cell.angle_gamma   90.00
#
_symmetry.space_group_name_H-M   'P 1'
#
loop_
_entity.id
_entity.type
_entity.pdbx_description
1 polymer ?
#
loop_
_entity_poly.entity_id
_entity_poly.type
_entity_poly.pdbx_seq_one_letter_code
_entity_poly.pdbx_strand_id
1 'polypeptide(L)' 'MYERTFVNLPFVNGDDSWELPTPATYILDRDETVLYVSANEDYTERPEPAEILKSLENA' A
#
# COMPACT_ATOMS: atom_id res chain seq x y z
N MET A 1 7.83 10.75 15.04
CA MET A 1 6.55 10.20 15.55
C MET A 1 6.65 8.67 15.49
N TYR A 2 5.82 7.86 16.14
CA TYR A 2 5.82 6.36 16.15
C TYR A 2 6.66 5.57 17.18
N GLU A 3 7.48 6.20 18.03
CA GLU A 3 8.27 5.51 19.07
C GLU A 3 7.43 4.87 20.21
N ARG A 4 6.09 4.86 20.08
CA ARG A 4 5.14 4.39 21.11
C ARG A 4 4.17 3.31 20.62
N THR A 5 4.48 2.60 19.54
CA THR A 5 3.69 1.44 19.11
C THR A 5 4.19 0.17 19.80
N PHE A 6 3.29 -0.79 20.11
CA PHE A 6 3.64 -2.09 20.72
C PHE A 6 4.44 -3.02 19.77
N VAL A 7 4.81 -2.52 18.59
CA VAL A 7 5.51 -3.22 17.52
C VAL A 7 6.86 -2.56 17.33
N ASN A 8 7.93 -3.35 17.36
CA ASN A 8 9.28 -2.86 17.06
C ASN A 8 9.40 -2.67 15.54
N LEU A 9 9.16 -1.44 15.06
CA LEU A 9 9.18 -1.11 13.63
C LEU A 9 10.55 -1.33 12.98
N PRO A 10 11.69 -0.92 13.57
CA PRO A 10 13.01 -1.24 13.03
C PRO A 10 13.20 -2.74 12.76
N PHE A 11 12.80 -3.58 13.72
CA PHE A 11 12.88 -5.03 13.58
C PHE A 11 12.00 -5.58 12.45
N VAL A 12 10.78 -5.03 12.29
CA VAL A 12 9.85 -5.45 11.23
C VAL A 12 10.30 -4.96 9.85
N ASN A 13 10.82 -3.73 9.76
CA ASN A 13 11.28 -3.12 8.52
C ASN A 13 12.62 -3.69 8.05
N GLY A 14 13.47 -4.13 8.99
CA GLY A 14 14.82 -4.63 8.69
C GLY A 14 15.87 -3.53 8.54
N ASP A 15 15.59 -2.32 9.03
CA ASP A 15 16.51 -1.18 9.08
C ASP A 15 16.29 -0.35 10.36
N ASP A 16 17.09 0.71 10.57
CA ASP A 16 17.00 1.56 11.76
C ASP A 16 15.85 2.60 11.68
N SER A 17 14.97 2.51 10.67
CA SER A 17 13.89 3.47 10.48
C SER A 17 12.75 3.28 11.48
N TRP A 18 12.13 4.38 11.85
CA TRP A 18 10.88 4.41 12.61
C TRP A 18 9.74 4.91 11.73
N GLU A 19 9.65 4.32 10.54
CA GLU A 19 8.69 4.70 9.51
C GLU A 19 7.69 3.57 9.30
N LEU A 20 6.43 3.95 9.08
CA LEU A 20 5.40 3.02 8.64
C LEU A 20 5.27 3.19 7.12
N PRO A 21 5.44 2.13 6.31
CA PRO A 21 5.23 2.26 4.88
C PRO A 21 3.77 2.64 4.59
N THR A 22 3.58 3.60 3.68
CA THR A 22 2.26 3.96 3.18
C THR A 22 1.62 2.73 2.52
N PRO A 23 0.45 2.26 2.96
CA PRO A 23 -0.24 1.18 2.28
C PRO A 23 -0.64 1.62 0.88
N ALA A 24 -0.40 0.74 -0.09
CA ALA A 24 -0.72 1.01 -1.47
C ALA A 24 -1.12 -0.24 -2.25
N THR A 25 -1.99 -0.03 -3.23
CA THR A 25 -2.44 -1.03 -4.20
C THR A 25 -2.17 -0.48 -5.59
N TYR A 26 -1.45 -1.26 -6.40
CA TYR A 26 -1.13 -0.92 -7.79
C TYR A 26 -1.62 -2.04 -8.71
N ILE A 27 -2.11 -1.67 -9.89
CA ILE A 27 -2.35 -2.62 -10.98
C ILE A 27 -1.46 -2.18 -12.14
N LEU A 28 -0.64 -3.12 -12.60
CA LEU A 28 0.25 -2.96 -13.73
C LEU A 28 -0.20 -3.89 -14.85
N ASP A 29 -0.23 -3.38 -16.07
CA ASP A 29 -0.36 -4.20 -17.26
C ASP A 29 1.00 -4.84 -17.61
N ARG A 30 0.99 -5.81 -18.53
CA ARG A 30 2.17 -6.56 -18.98
C ARG A 30 3.18 -5.71 -19.74
N ASP A 31 2.77 -4.58 -20.30
CA ASP A 31 3.63 -3.61 -20.97
C ASP A 31 4.17 -2.54 -20.01
N GLU A 32 4.06 -2.78 -18.70
CA GLU A 32 4.50 -1.89 -17.61
C GLU A 32 3.63 -0.63 -17.45
N THR A 33 2.48 -0.56 -18.14
CA THR A 33 1.51 0.53 -17.95
C THR A 33 0.83 0.43 -16.58
N VAL A 34 0.74 1.56 -15.87
CA VAL A 34 -0.01 1.65 -14.62
C VAL A 34 -1.49 1.85 -14.93
N LEU A 35 -2.31 0.86 -14.58
CA LEU A 35 -3.77 0.89 -14.80
C LEU A 35 -4.53 1.45 -13.59
N TYR A 36 -3.98 1.30 -12.39
CA TYR A 36 -4.61 1.75 -11.15
C TYR A 36 -3.57 2.05 -10.07
N VAL A 37 -3.84 3.09 -9.28
CA VAL A 37 -3.07 3.46 -8.10
C VAL A 37 -4.03 3.83 -6.97
N SER A 38 -3.83 3.24 -5.81
CA SER A 38 -4.33 3.75 -4.54
C SER A 38 -3.18 3.77 -3.55
N ALA A 39 -2.83 4.94 -3.04
CA ALA A 39 -1.86 5.13 -1.97
C ALA A 39 -2.39 6.20 -1.03
N ASN A 40 -2.67 5.83 0.22
CA ASN A 40 -3.23 6.72 1.22
C ASN A 40 -2.43 6.60 2.51
N GLU A 41 -2.02 7.73 3.08
CA GLU A 41 -1.29 7.77 4.34
C GLU A 41 -2.17 7.31 5.52
N ASP A 42 -3.49 7.49 5.41
CA ASP A 42 -4.44 6.89 6.34
C ASP A 42 -4.59 5.41 6.03
N TYR A 43 -3.94 4.57 6.84
CA TYR A 43 -3.95 3.12 6.67
C TYR A 43 -5.31 2.46 6.94
N THR A 44 -6.29 3.21 7.47
CA THR A 44 -7.66 2.75 7.68
C THR A 44 -8.52 2.95 6.44
N GLU A 45 -8.10 3.80 5.51
CA GLU A 45 -8.75 3.97 4.21
C GLU A 45 -8.19 2.96 3.20
N ARG A 46 -9.06 2.11 2.65
CA ARG A 46 -8.69 1.06 1.70
C ARG A 46 -9.71 0.98 0.57
N PRO A 47 -9.28 0.73 -0.68
CA PRO A 47 -10.21 0.48 -1.78
C PRO A 47 -11.08 -0.75 -1.52
N GLU A 48 -12.33 -0.70 -1.99
CA GLU A 48 -13.20 -1.86 -1.97
C GLU A 48 -12.69 -2.92 -2.96
N PRO A 49 -12.65 -4.22 -2.59
CA PRO A 49 -12.14 -5.27 -3.49
C PRO A 49 -12.84 -5.31 -4.86
N ALA A 50 -14.14 -4.98 -4.89
CA ALA A 50 -14.91 -4.91 -6.13
C ALA A 50 -14.43 -3.81 -7.08
N GLU A 51 -13.91 -2.70 -6.56
CA GLU A 51 -13.35 -1.61 -7.39
C GLU A 51 -12.03 -2.05 -8.04
N ILE A 52 -11.19 -2.77 -7.30
CA ILE A 52 -9.94 -3.35 -7.80
C ILE A 52 -10.23 -4.36 -8.92
N LEU A 53 -11.24 -5.21 -8.75
CA LEU A 53 -11.61 -6.20 -9.78
C LEU A 53 -12.13 -5.54 -11.05
N LYS A 54 -12.93 -4.46 -10.94
CA LYS A 54 -13.42 -3.72 -12.12
C LYS A 54 -12.30 -3.14 -12.97
N SER A 55 -11.20 -2.67 -12.37
CA SER A 55 -10.05 -2.19 -13.14
C SER A 55 -9.36 -3.28 -13.97
N LEU A 56 -9.62 -4.56 -13.70
CA LEU A 56 -9.09 -5.69 -14.46
C LEU A 56 -10.01 -6.14 -15.61
N GLU A 57 -11.26 -5.67 -15.67
CA GLU A 57 -12.23 -6.15 -16.67
C GLU A 57 -11.94 -5.64 -18.09
N ASN A 58 -11.13 -4.59 -18.24
CA ASN A 58 -10.78 -3.96 -19.53
C ASN A 58 -9.28 -3.92 -19.82
N ALA A 59 -8.48 -4.65 -19.02
CA ALA A 59 -7.03 -4.78 -19.19
C ALA A 59 -6.69 -5.92 -20.15
#